data_AF-A0A315V206-F1
#
_entry.id   AF-A0A315V206-F1
#
_cell.length_a   1.000
_cell.length_b   1.000
_cell.length_c   1.000
_cell.angle_alpha   90.00
_cell.angle_beta   90.00
_cell.angle_gamma   90.00
#
_symmetry.space_group_name_H-M   'P 1'
#
loop_
_entity.id
_entity.type
_entity.pdbx_description
1 polymer ?
#
loop_
_entity_poly.entity_id
_entity_poly.type
_entity_poly.pdbx_seq_one_letter_code
_entity_poly.pdbx_strand_id
1 'polypeptide(L)'
;MMSVSCSRGPSPLTMGPQDTLPVAAAFTETINAYFKGADPSKCAVKITGEMVLSFPAGITRHFACHPTQPVLTFVISNYSRLEQVLPNPQLLCCDTAPDGVDVKEFWVNMPNLMTHLKRVAEQKPQATYYNVDMIKYQVSAEGIQSTPLNMAVSWRGDSESRAANDSVENPEPVSKI
;
A
#
# COMPACT_ATOMS: atom_id res chain seq x y z
N MET A 1 5.02 -9.67 -45.73
CA MET A 1 3.96 -9.18 -44.84
C MET A 1 4.15 -9.87 -43.49
N MET A 2 4.68 -9.17 -42.48
CA MET A 2 4.79 -9.70 -41.12
C MET A 2 3.69 -9.06 -40.28
N SER A 3 2.76 -9.88 -39.77
CA SER A 3 1.75 -9.45 -38.81
C SER A 3 2.41 -9.25 -37.44
N VAL A 4 2.58 -7.99 -37.04
CA VAL A 4 2.96 -7.64 -35.68
C VAL A 4 1.76 -7.90 -34.78
N SER A 5 1.79 -9.01 -34.05
CA SER A 5 0.90 -9.24 -32.92
C SER A 5 1.31 -8.33 -31.77
N CYS A 6 0.79 -7.10 -31.77
CA CYS A 6 0.85 -6.23 -30.61
C CYS A 6 0.16 -6.93 -29.43
N SER A 7 0.94 -7.18 -28.37
CA SER A 7 0.44 -7.62 -27.07
C SER A 7 -0.75 -6.76 -26.68
N ARG A 8 -1.93 -7.38 -26.62
CA ARG A 8 -3.12 -6.73 -26.08
C ARG A 8 -2.83 -6.46 -24.62
N GLY A 9 -2.68 -5.19 -24.26
CA GLY A 9 -2.62 -4.74 -22.87
C GLY A 9 -3.81 -5.27 -22.06
N PRO A 10 -3.81 -5.08 -20.73
CA PRO A 10 -4.84 -5.64 -19.86
C PRO A 10 -6.23 -5.29 -20.40
N SER A 11 -7.02 -6.31 -20.71
CA SER A 11 -8.37 -6.13 -21.26
C SER A 11 -9.15 -5.16 -20.38
N PRO A 12 -9.79 -4.12 -20.93
CA PRO A 12 -10.64 -3.25 -20.14
C PRO A 12 -11.73 -4.11 -19.52
N LEU A 13 -11.86 -4.07 -18.20
CA LEU A 13 -13.01 -4.65 -17.52
C LEU A 13 -14.24 -3.86 -17.99
N THR A 14 -14.95 -4.41 -18.99
CA THR A 14 -16.24 -3.89 -19.40
C THR A 14 -17.21 -4.25 -18.30
N MET A 15 -17.47 -3.29 -17.42
CA MET A 15 -18.43 -3.46 -16.32
C MET A 15 -19.82 -3.60 -16.94
N GLY A 16 -20.27 -4.84 -17.13
CA GLY A 16 -21.67 -5.17 -17.41
C GLY A 16 -22.54 -4.95 -16.17
N PRO A 17 -23.83 -5.33 -16.20
CA PRO A 17 -24.66 -5.42 -15.00
C PRO A 17 -24.14 -6.56 -14.12
N GLN A 18 -23.07 -6.30 -13.39
CA GLN A 18 -22.53 -7.15 -12.33
C GLN A 18 -22.96 -6.51 -11.01
N ASP A 19 -23.60 -7.30 -10.15
CA ASP A 19 -24.07 -6.85 -8.82
C ASP A 19 -22.91 -6.61 -7.84
N THR A 20 -21.68 -6.98 -8.22
CA THR A 20 -20.46 -6.79 -7.41
C THR A 20 -19.49 -5.84 -8.09
N LEU A 21 -18.97 -4.90 -7.30
CA LEU A 21 -18.03 -3.91 -7.77
C LEU A 21 -16.59 -4.40 -7.60
N PRO A 22 -15.81 -4.59 -8.69
CA PRO A 22 -14.41 -4.96 -8.56
C PRO A 22 -13.59 -3.77 -8.07
N VAL A 23 -12.99 -3.91 -6.90
CA VAL A 23 -12.04 -2.95 -6.31
C VAL A 23 -10.74 -3.68 -6.08
N ALA A 24 -9.61 -3.09 -6.49
CA ALA A 24 -8.29 -3.62 -6.18
C ALA A 24 -7.70 -2.87 -4.99
N ALA A 25 -6.96 -3.57 -4.13
CA ALA A 25 -6.23 -2.99 -3.02
C ALA A 25 -4.72 -3.18 -3.23
N ALA A 26 -3.93 -2.18 -2.84
CA ALA A 26 -2.48 -2.25 -2.87
C ALA A 26 -1.92 -1.72 -1.54
N PHE A 27 -0.97 -2.47 -0.97
CA PHE A 27 -0.13 -2.03 0.13
C PHE A 27 1.24 -1.72 -0.45
N THR A 28 1.72 -0.50 -0.21
CA THR A 28 3.06 -0.07 -0.64
C THR A 28 3.85 0.35 0.58
N GLU A 29 4.99 -0.29 0.81
CA GLU A 29 5.84 -0.03 1.97
C GLU A 29 7.24 0.39 1.55
N THR A 30 7.83 1.27 2.35
CA THR A 30 9.19 1.77 2.20
C THR A 30 9.95 1.51 3.50
N ILE A 31 11.07 0.82 3.38
CA ILE A 31 11.95 0.50 4.49
C ILE A 31 13.18 1.39 4.40
N ASN A 32 13.40 2.19 5.43
CA ASN A 32 14.61 2.98 5.61
C ASN A 32 15.45 2.29 6.67
N ALA A 33 16.66 1.85 6.32
CA ALA A 33 17.57 1.18 7.24
C ALA A 33 18.94 1.87 7.24
N TYR A 34 19.51 2.03 8.43
CA TYR A 34 20.86 2.54 8.63
C TYR A 34 21.69 1.49 9.36
N PHE A 35 22.86 1.16 8.80
CA PHE A 35 23.81 0.19 9.36
C PHE A 35 25.12 0.90 9.71
N LYS A 36 25.66 0.63 10.91
CA LYS A 36 26.94 1.21 11.35
C LYS A 36 28.00 0.13 11.48
N GLY A 37 28.82 -0.02 10.45
CA GLY A 37 29.85 -1.05 10.39
C GLY A 37 29.22 -2.44 10.37
N ALA A 38 29.75 -3.35 11.19
CA ALA A 38 29.22 -4.71 11.36
C ALA A 38 28.47 -4.91 12.70
N ASP A 39 28.11 -3.82 13.41
CA ASP A 39 27.45 -3.90 14.72
C ASP A 39 25.92 -3.91 14.57
N PRO A 40 25.23 -5.04 14.80
CA PRO A 40 23.79 -5.16 14.61
C PRO A 40 22.98 -4.28 15.56
N SER A 41 23.51 -3.99 16.75
CA SER A 41 22.83 -3.19 17.78
C SER A 41 22.69 -1.72 17.40
N LYS A 42 23.48 -1.26 16.42
CA LYS A 42 23.44 0.11 15.90
C LYS A 42 22.62 0.23 14.62
N CYS A 43 21.90 -0.82 14.24
CA CYS A 43 20.96 -0.77 13.13
C CYS A 43 19.72 0.03 13.54
N ALA A 44 19.37 1.04 12.75
CA ALA A 44 18.14 1.81 12.92
C ALA A 44 17.24 1.59 11.71
N VAL A 45 15.97 1.28 11.95
CA VAL A 45 14.99 0.95 10.91
C VAL A 45 13.74 1.77 11.09
N LYS A 46 13.21 2.28 9.98
CA LYS A 46 11.90 2.92 9.91
C LYS A 46 11.14 2.42 8.69
N ILE A 47 9.98 1.82 8.93
CA ILE A 47 9.10 1.30 7.89
C ILE A 47 7.86 2.18 7.84
N THR A 48 7.56 2.71 6.65
CA THR A 48 6.37 3.51 6.39
C THR A 48 5.59 2.87 5.26
N GLY A 49 4.26 2.87 5.32
CA GLY A 49 3.43 2.32 4.27
C GLY A 49 2.15 3.10 4.01
N GLU A 50 1.53 2.76 2.90
CA GLU A 50 0.22 3.26 2.52
C GLU A 50 -0.63 2.16 1.89
N MET A 51 -1.94 2.24 2.15
CA MET A 51 -2.96 1.42 1.51
C MET A 51 -3.74 2.27 0.53
N VAL A 52 -3.84 1.79 -0.72
CA VAL A 52 -4.57 2.43 -1.81
C VAL A 52 -5.66 1.49 -2.32
N LEU A 53 -6.86 2.01 -2.51
CA LEU A 53 -7.92 1.32 -3.25
C LEU A 53 -8.03 1.89 -4.66
N SER A 54 -8.13 0.99 -5.65
CA SER A 54 -8.21 1.32 -7.07
C SER A 54 -9.57 0.94 -7.63
N PHE A 55 -10.27 1.93 -8.17
CA PHE A 55 -11.61 1.80 -8.73
C PHE A 55 -11.55 1.87 -10.26
N PRO A 56 -12.24 0.97 -10.99
CA PRO A 56 -12.25 1.00 -12.46
C PRO A 56 -12.98 2.24 -12.99
N ALA A 57 -12.63 2.70 -14.19
CA ALA A 57 -13.20 3.91 -14.81
C ALA A 57 -14.74 3.95 -14.88
N GLY A 58 -15.39 2.78 -15.00
CA GLY A 58 -16.85 2.65 -15.06
C GLY A 58 -17.58 2.88 -13.72
N ILE A 59 -16.85 3.06 -12.62
CA ILE A 59 -17.38 3.17 -11.27
C ILE A 59 -18.43 4.28 -11.09
N THR A 60 -18.17 5.46 -11.67
CA THR A 60 -19.04 6.63 -11.51
C THR A 60 -20.41 6.42 -12.15
N ARG A 61 -20.43 5.73 -13.30
CA ARG A 61 -21.67 5.34 -13.99
C ARG A 61 -22.42 4.26 -13.20
N HIS A 62 -21.69 3.27 -12.66
CA HIS A 62 -22.29 2.22 -11.85
C HIS A 62 -23.00 2.77 -10.61
N PHE A 63 -22.38 3.69 -9.87
CA PHE A 63 -23.02 4.34 -8.71
C PHE A 63 -24.22 5.22 -9.07
N ALA A 64 -24.27 5.79 -10.28
CA ALA A 64 -25.42 6.59 -10.72
C ALA A 64 -26.66 5.72 -11.05
N CYS A 65 -26.45 4.45 -11.40
CA CYS A 65 -27.53 3.53 -11.77
C CYS A 65 -28.18 2.78 -10.59
N HIS A 66 -27.57 2.79 -9.40
CA HIS A 66 -28.03 2.03 -8.24
C HIS A 66 -28.41 2.97 -7.07
N PRO A 67 -29.73 3.18 -6.80
CA PRO A 67 -30.19 4.15 -5.80
C PRO A 67 -29.90 3.72 -4.34
N THR A 68 -29.79 2.42 -4.07
CA THR A 68 -29.29 1.88 -2.79
C THR A 68 -27.82 1.53 -2.95
N GLN A 69 -26.94 2.42 -2.49
CA GLN A 69 -25.50 2.25 -2.66
C GLN A 69 -24.99 1.19 -1.69
N PRO A 70 -24.28 0.15 -2.16
CA PRO A 70 -23.62 -0.78 -1.27
C PRO A 70 -22.57 -0.02 -0.43
N VAL A 71 -22.56 -0.27 0.88
CA VAL A 71 -21.55 0.29 1.77
C VAL A 71 -20.25 -0.48 1.56
N LEU A 72 -19.17 0.24 1.27
CA LEU A 72 -17.84 -0.36 1.20
C LEU A 72 -17.26 -0.38 2.61
N THR A 73 -16.95 -1.59 3.09
CA THR A 73 -16.15 -1.82 4.30
C THR A 73 -14.94 -2.66 3.92
N PHE A 74 -13.86 -2.50 4.67
CA PHE A 74 -12.70 -3.37 4.57
C PHE A 74 -12.08 -3.58 5.93
N VAL A 75 -11.31 -4.64 6.04
CA VAL A 75 -10.69 -5.06 7.28
C VAL A 75 -9.19 -5.18 7.05
N ILE A 76 -8.40 -4.61 7.95
CA ILE A 76 -6.95 -4.83 8.01
C ILE A 76 -6.67 -5.91 9.05
N SER A 77 -6.01 -6.98 8.64
CA SER A 77 -5.45 -8.01 9.51
C SER A 77 -4.06 -7.60 10.00
N ASN A 78 -3.56 -8.28 11.04
CA ASN A 78 -2.27 -7.94 11.67
C ASN A 78 -2.15 -6.47 12.08
N TYR A 79 -3.27 -5.83 12.44
CA TYR A 79 -3.34 -4.39 12.71
C TYR A 79 -2.47 -3.98 13.90
N SER A 80 -2.21 -4.91 14.83
CA SER A 80 -1.33 -4.70 15.97
C SER A 80 0.12 -4.35 15.59
N ARG A 81 0.54 -4.68 14.37
CA ARG A 81 1.87 -4.33 13.83
C ARG A 81 1.96 -2.90 13.32
N LEU A 82 0.83 -2.21 13.17
CA LEU A 82 0.79 -0.85 12.65
C LEU A 82 0.89 0.16 13.79
N GLU A 83 1.78 1.12 13.60
CA GLU A 83 1.97 2.26 14.46
C GLU A 83 1.63 3.55 13.71
N GLN A 84 1.23 4.60 14.44
CA GLN A 84 0.95 5.91 13.86
C GLN A 84 0.01 5.86 12.64
N VAL A 85 -1.07 5.08 12.73
CA VAL A 85 -2.03 4.91 11.64
C VAL A 85 -2.83 6.20 11.42
N LEU A 86 -2.82 6.68 10.18
CA LEU A 86 -3.52 7.89 9.71
C LEU A 86 -4.53 7.49 8.63
N PRO A 87 -5.79 7.21 8.99
CA PRO A 87 -6.85 6.98 8.02
C PRO A 87 -7.23 8.29 7.32
N ASN A 88 -7.69 8.21 6.07
CA ASN A 88 -8.17 9.36 5.31
C ASN A 88 -9.42 9.95 5.99
N PRO A 89 -9.34 11.14 6.61
CA PRO A 89 -10.41 11.67 7.45
C PRO A 89 -11.65 12.10 6.65
N GLN A 90 -11.53 12.25 5.32
CA GLN A 90 -12.65 12.58 4.46
C GLN A 90 -13.39 11.34 3.98
N LEU A 91 -12.71 10.20 3.91
CA LEU A 91 -13.23 9.00 3.26
C LEU A 91 -13.51 7.86 4.23
N LEU A 92 -12.86 7.81 5.38
CA LEU A 92 -12.98 6.70 6.32
C LEU A 92 -13.60 7.16 7.63
N CYS A 93 -14.58 6.38 8.09
CA CYS A 93 -15.08 6.38 9.45
C CYS A 93 -14.44 5.18 10.17
N CYS A 94 -13.89 5.41 11.36
CA CYS A 94 -13.31 4.36 12.18
C CYS A 94 -14.04 4.33 13.52
N ASP A 95 -14.49 3.15 13.95
CA ASP A 95 -15.03 3.01 15.30
C ASP A 95 -13.86 3.05 16.29
N THR A 96 -13.99 3.86 17.35
CA THR A 96 -13.02 3.94 18.45
C THR A 96 -13.22 2.76 19.41
N ALA A 97 -13.27 1.54 18.87
CA ALA A 97 -13.22 0.32 19.67
C ALA A 97 -11.78 0.12 20.18
N PRO A 98 -11.62 -0.38 21.42
CA PRO A 98 -10.35 -0.37 22.15
C PRO A 98 -9.23 -1.08 21.41
N ASP A 99 -8.04 -0.48 21.48
CA ASP A 99 -6.78 -1.00 20.96
C ASP A 99 -6.50 -2.37 21.60
N GLY A 100 -6.50 -3.43 20.78
CA GLY A 100 -6.29 -4.80 21.26
C GLY A 100 -6.78 -5.91 20.35
N VAL A 101 -7.49 -5.58 19.26
CA VAL A 101 -7.86 -6.57 18.24
C VAL A 101 -6.84 -6.50 17.11
N ASP A 102 -6.25 -7.64 16.74
CA ASP A 102 -5.32 -7.79 15.62
C ASP A 102 -5.97 -7.54 14.24
N VAL A 103 -7.22 -7.11 14.25
CA VAL A 103 -8.08 -6.91 13.11
C VAL A 103 -8.81 -5.58 13.32
N LYS A 104 -8.77 -4.69 12.33
CA LYS A 104 -9.47 -3.40 12.37
C LYS A 104 -10.37 -3.21 11.15
N GLU A 105 -11.64 -2.96 11.39
CA GLU A 105 -12.62 -2.64 10.34
C GLU A 105 -12.67 -1.14 10.07
N PHE A 106 -12.72 -0.79 8.78
CA PHE A 106 -12.88 0.57 8.27
C PHE A 106 -14.15 0.68 7.44
N TRP A 107 -14.89 1.74 7.68
CA TRP A 107 -16.14 2.04 6.98
C TRP A 107 -15.92 3.21 6.03
N VAL A 108 -16.27 3.05 4.75
CA VAL A 108 -16.06 4.11 3.76
C VAL A 108 -17.28 5.03 3.69
N ASN A 109 -17.02 6.33 3.77
CA ASN A 109 -18.02 7.38 3.53
C ASN A 109 -18.34 7.44 2.01
N MET A 110 -19.34 6.66 1.60
CA MET A 110 -19.75 6.54 0.19
C MET A 110 -20.08 7.90 -0.47
N PRO A 111 -20.82 8.84 0.17
CA PRO A 111 -21.03 10.19 -0.39
C PRO A 111 -19.75 10.94 -0.74
N ASN A 112 -18.75 10.93 0.16
CA ASN A 112 -17.47 11.60 -0.07
C ASN A 112 -16.63 10.86 -1.12
N LEU A 113 -16.62 9.53 -1.10
CA LEU A 113 -15.95 8.71 -2.10
C LEU A 113 -16.47 9.00 -3.51
N MET A 114 -17.79 9.00 -3.69
CA MET A 114 -18.40 9.29 -4.99
C MET A 114 -18.04 10.68 -5.49
N THR A 115 -18.10 11.68 -4.62
CA THR A 115 -17.75 13.07 -4.95
C THR A 115 -16.28 13.16 -5.38
N HIS A 116 -15.40 12.45 -4.67
CA HIS A 116 -13.99 12.36 -5.02
C HIS A 116 -13.78 11.67 -6.38
N LEU A 117 -14.36 10.49 -6.60
CA LEU A 117 -14.21 9.73 -7.84
C LEU A 117 -14.76 10.49 -9.06
N LYS A 118 -15.90 11.20 -8.92
CA LYS A 118 -16.42 12.07 -9.99
C LYS A 118 -15.43 13.15 -10.36
N ARG A 119 -14.86 13.86 -9.36
CA ARG A 119 -13.87 14.91 -9.59
C ARG A 119 -12.61 14.37 -10.28
N VAL A 120 -12.10 13.22 -9.86
CA VAL A 120 -10.92 12.61 -10.48
C VAL A 120 -11.22 12.15 -11.91
N ALA A 121 -12.42 11.60 -12.16
CA ALA A 121 -12.85 11.21 -13.50
C ALA A 121 -12.98 12.39 -14.46
N GLU A 122 -13.47 13.54 -13.98
CA GLU A 122 -13.53 14.79 -14.76
C GLU A 122 -12.13 15.32 -15.11
N GLN A 123 -11.18 15.21 -14.17
CA GLN A 123 -9.79 15.64 -14.38
C GLN A 123 -9.00 14.67 -15.27
N LYS A 124 -9.28 13.37 -15.19
CA LYS A 124 -8.52 12.31 -15.87
C LYS A 124 -9.46 11.33 -16.61
N PRO A 125 -10.19 11.78 -17.65
CA PRO A 125 -11.23 10.98 -18.30
C PRO A 125 -10.69 9.77 -19.07
N GLN A 126 -9.39 9.73 -19.38
CA GLN A 126 -8.73 8.63 -20.09
C GLN A 126 -8.13 7.58 -19.14
N ALA A 127 -8.22 7.77 -17.82
CA ALA A 127 -7.69 6.82 -16.85
C ALA A 127 -8.55 5.55 -16.82
N THR A 128 -7.89 4.40 -16.78
CA THR A 128 -8.55 3.08 -16.64
C THR A 128 -8.91 2.77 -15.19
N TYR A 129 -8.18 3.37 -14.24
CA TYR A 129 -8.39 3.23 -12.80
C TYR A 129 -8.21 4.58 -12.09
N TYR A 130 -8.93 4.74 -10.99
CA TYR A 130 -8.82 5.84 -10.04
C TYR A 130 -8.30 5.31 -8.71
N ASN A 131 -7.08 5.71 -8.38
CA ASN A 131 -6.42 5.35 -7.13
C ASN A 131 -6.83 6.33 -6.03
N VAL A 132 -7.18 5.79 -4.86
CA VAL A 132 -7.64 6.55 -3.71
C VAL A 132 -6.86 6.11 -2.48
N ASP A 133 -6.10 7.04 -1.90
CA ASP A 133 -5.33 6.82 -0.67
C ASP A 133 -6.29 6.64 0.51
N MET A 134 -6.21 5.47 1.14
CA MET A 134 -7.08 5.12 2.27
C MET A 134 -6.39 5.34 3.60
N ILE A 135 -5.21 4.75 3.80
CA ILE A 135 -4.52 4.74 5.09
C ILE A 135 -3.03 4.95 4.87
N LYS A 136 -2.41 5.79 5.72
CA LYS A 136 -0.95 5.86 5.88
C LYS A 136 -0.57 5.31 7.25
N TYR A 137 0.53 4.61 7.35
CA TYR A 137 0.93 3.95 8.59
C TYR A 137 2.45 3.83 8.71
N GLN A 138 2.92 3.58 9.92
CA GLN A 138 4.24 3.04 10.19
C GLN A 138 4.09 1.59 10.60
N VAL A 139 5.11 0.78 10.34
CA VAL A 139 5.13 -0.61 10.82
C VAL A 139 6.12 -0.69 11.96
N SER A 140 5.74 -1.36 13.04
CA SER A 140 6.63 -1.65 14.15
C SER A 140 7.86 -2.41 13.67
N ALA A 141 9.05 -1.96 14.06
CA ALA A 141 10.32 -2.48 13.59
C ALA A 141 11.28 -2.78 14.75
N GLU A 142 11.89 -3.97 14.73
CA GLU A 142 12.79 -4.50 15.75
C GLU A 142 14.25 -4.50 15.26
N GLY A 143 14.74 -3.31 14.90
CA GLY A 143 16.12 -3.11 14.46
C GLY A 143 16.48 -3.98 13.25
N ILE A 144 17.64 -4.62 13.28
CA ILE A 144 18.18 -5.37 12.13
C ILE A 144 17.27 -6.49 11.61
N GLN A 145 16.47 -7.11 12.49
CA GLN A 145 15.55 -8.20 12.13
C GLN A 145 14.43 -7.73 11.21
N SER A 146 14.09 -6.43 11.26
CA SER A 146 13.09 -5.81 10.39
C SER A 146 13.68 -5.26 9.10
N THR A 147 14.92 -5.63 8.75
CA THR A 147 15.48 -5.32 7.43
C THR A 147 15.45 -6.56 6.54
N PRO A 148 15.10 -6.40 5.24
CA PRO A 148 15.06 -7.52 4.29
C PRO A 148 16.48 -7.91 3.86
N LEU A 149 17.41 -6.96 3.94
CA LEU A 149 18.80 -7.11 3.57
C LEU A 149 19.68 -6.50 4.65
N ASN A 150 20.43 -7.35 5.35
CA ASN A 150 21.41 -6.94 6.32
C ASN A 150 22.70 -6.53 5.61
N MET A 151 23.24 -5.36 5.95
CA MET A 151 24.49 -4.86 5.37
C MET A 151 25.55 -4.68 6.45
N ALA A 152 26.76 -5.17 6.18
CA ALA A 152 27.94 -4.88 6.97
C ALA A 152 29.04 -4.30 6.06
N VAL A 153 29.54 -3.12 6.43
CA VAL A 153 30.59 -2.43 5.67
C VAL A 153 31.83 -2.30 6.53
N SER A 154 32.98 -2.67 5.96
CA SER A 154 34.28 -2.46 6.58
C SER A 154 35.23 -1.77 5.61
N TRP A 155 36.11 -0.93 6.16
CA TRP A 155 37.11 -0.20 5.38
C TRP A 155 38.46 -0.30 6.07
N ARG A 156 39.52 -0.59 5.31
CA ARG A 156 40.91 -0.50 5.77
C ARG A 156 41.56 0.68 5.08
N GLY A 157 42.02 1.64 5.88
CA GLY A 157 42.73 2.83 5.43
C GLY A 157 44.23 2.59 5.39
N ASP A 158 44.69 1.79 4.43
CA ASP A 158 46.11 1.73 4.07
C ASP A 158 46.33 2.53 2.77
N SER A 159 47.58 2.67 2.31
CA SER A 159 47.95 3.43 1.09
C SER A 159 47.21 2.96 -0.18
N GLU A 160 46.71 1.73 -0.19
CA GLU A 160 45.67 1.24 -1.10
C GLU A 160 44.36 1.04 -0.30
N SER A 161 43.50 2.04 -0.28
CA SER A 161 42.24 1.95 0.45
C SER A 161 41.32 0.88 -0.15
N ARG A 162 40.93 -0.12 0.65
CA ARG A 162 40.07 -1.24 0.22
C ARG A 162 38.81 -1.29 1.08
N ALA A 163 37.65 -1.23 0.42
CA ALA A 163 36.35 -1.45 1.03
C ALA A 163 35.91 -2.90 0.84
N ALA A 164 35.32 -3.51 1.87
CA ALA A 164 34.65 -4.80 1.78
C ALA A 164 33.21 -4.67 2.31
N ASN A 165 32.27 -5.12 1.49
CA ASN A 165 30.85 -5.16 1.81
C ASN A 165 30.43 -6.62 1.95
N ASP A 166 29.78 -6.95 3.06
CA ASP A 166 29.11 -8.23 3.26
C ASP A 166 27.60 -7.98 3.34
N SER A 167 26.82 -8.88 2.75
CA SER A 167 25.37 -8.71 2.61
C SER A 167 24.68 -10.05 2.81
N VAL A 168 23.73 -10.08 3.73
CA VAL A 168 22.98 -11.29 4.09
C VAL A 168 21.49 -10.99 3.93
N GLU A 169 20.82 -11.76 3.08
CA GLU A 169 19.37 -11.70 2.90
C GLU A 169 18.67 -12.29 4.12
N ASN A 170 17.62 -11.61 4.59
CA ASN A 170 16.83 -12.09 5.71
C ASN A 170 15.68 -12.96 5.18
N PRO A 171 15.60 -14.25 5.55
CA PRO A 171 14.59 -15.16 4.98
C PRO A 171 13.15 -14.87 5.44
N GLU A 172 12.98 -14.09 6.51
CA GLU A 172 11.68 -13.67 7.03
C GLU A 172 11.18 -12.41 6.27
N PRO A 173 9.95 -12.41 5.72
CA PRO A 173 9.41 -11.22 5.08
C PRO A 173 9.12 -10.15 6.13
N VAL A 174 9.68 -8.96 5.89
CA VAL A 174 9.69 -7.83 6.83
C VAL A 174 8.28 -7.36 7.22
N SER A 175 7.33 -7.47 6.29
CA SER A 175 5.94 -7.12 6.52
C SER A 175 5.01 -8.19 5.95
N LYS A 176 4.02 -8.55 6.78
CA LYS A 176 2.88 -9.40 6.45
C LYS A 176 1.66 -8.68 7.03
N ILE A 177 1.29 -7.56 6.44
CA ILE A 177 -0.01 -6.92 6.70
C ILE A 177 -1.05 -7.63 5.84
#